data_AF-A0A358XZ69-F1
#
_entry.id   AF-A0A358XZ69-F1
#
_cell.length_a   1.000
_cell.length_b   1.000
_cell.length_c   1.000
_cell.angle_alpha   90.00
_cell.angle_beta   90.00
_cell.angle_gamma   90.00
#
_symmetry.space_group_name_H-M   'P 1'
#
loop_
_entity.id
_entity.type
_entity.pdbx_description
1 polymer ?
#
loop_
_entity_poly.entity_id
_entity_poly.type
_entity_poly.pdbx_seq_one_letter_code
_entity_poly.pdbx_strand_id
1 'polypeptide(L)'
;MLRIKELAANFAIDVCAYAVMSNHYHLVLYVDQEQLAKWSDEDVIKRWTALFPNNAKLMETLYLNRKSKAAHKQLQARLREWRMRLGDISWFMRCLNESLARSANREDECTGRFWEGRFKSQALLDEKALVTCMAYVDLNPVRAGISNSLENSDFTSIQERLIVEAKDMENRSHRQDRLLTRRVANHLLEKQAASGRSELLKLNEMSGCAAGKLRITHHSYVEVLTITVKALAVVRFDIQKARRLLRERPGVLAEIGIGPEPWLDAIRSFNRYYAQAAGSEASLINLRQYRVKMGEKFKHPDKWIRGRPPARYLFGNDC
;
A
#
# COMPACT_ATOMS: atom_id res chain seq x y z
N MET A 1 7.49 7.04 -9.31
CA MET A 1 6.32 6.14 -9.49
C MET A 1 6.62 4.89 -10.31
N LEU A 2 7.31 5.01 -11.47
CA LEU A 2 7.55 3.90 -12.41
C LEU A 2 8.11 2.63 -11.76
N ARG A 3 9.09 2.75 -10.87
CA ARG A 3 9.72 1.61 -10.19
C ARG A 3 8.78 0.82 -9.28
N ILE A 4 7.86 1.49 -8.58
CA ILE A 4 6.88 0.82 -7.70
C ILE A 4 5.99 -0.10 -8.53
N LYS A 5 5.49 0.40 -9.67
CA LYS A 5 4.60 -0.35 -10.57
C LYS A 5 5.32 -1.49 -11.29
N GLU A 6 6.58 -1.31 -11.66
CA GLU A 6 7.42 -2.35 -12.23
C GLU A 6 7.64 -3.50 -11.24
N LEU A 7 7.93 -3.18 -9.97
CA LEU A 7 8.08 -4.21 -8.93
C LEU A 7 6.76 -4.94 -8.68
N ALA A 8 5.66 -4.20 -8.56
CA ALA A 8 4.32 -4.77 -8.36
C ALA A 8 3.89 -5.67 -9.55
N ALA A 9 4.38 -5.42 -10.76
CA ALA A 9 4.09 -6.28 -11.91
C ALA A 9 4.78 -7.65 -11.84
N ASN A 10 5.89 -7.74 -11.11
CA ASN A 10 6.75 -8.93 -11.07
C ASN A 10 6.61 -9.70 -9.75
N PHE A 11 6.46 -9.01 -8.62
CA PHE A 11 6.18 -9.59 -7.31
C PHE A 11 4.71 -10.02 -7.21
N ALA A 12 4.43 -10.98 -6.33
CA ALA A 12 3.06 -11.31 -5.91
C ALA A 12 2.62 -10.31 -4.82
N ILE A 13 2.81 -9.02 -5.11
CA ILE A 13 2.57 -7.92 -4.17
C ILE A 13 1.93 -6.78 -4.94
N ASP A 14 0.68 -6.51 -4.61
CA ASP A 14 -0.09 -5.41 -5.19
C ASP A 14 0.03 -4.14 -4.35
N VAL A 15 -0.12 -2.99 -5.02
CA VAL A 15 -0.09 -1.68 -4.39
C VAL A 15 -1.52 -1.21 -4.19
N CYS A 16 -1.95 -1.09 -2.93
CA CYS A 16 -3.27 -0.58 -2.57
C CYS A 16 -3.29 0.94 -2.53
N ALA A 17 -2.26 1.56 -1.95
CA ALA A 17 -2.11 3.00 -1.89
C ALA A 17 -0.64 3.40 -1.78
N TYR A 18 -0.30 4.62 -2.21
CA TYR A 18 1.01 5.21 -2.05
C TYR A 18 0.95 6.73 -1.96
N ALA A 19 1.96 7.32 -1.32
CA ALA A 19 2.25 8.74 -1.39
C ALA A 19 3.77 8.95 -1.38
N VAL A 20 4.29 9.66 -2.38
CA VAL A 20 5.71 9.99 -2.48
C VAL A 20 5.90 11.47 -2.15
N MET A 21 6.69 11.74 -1.11
CA MET A 21 7.05 13.08 -0.64
C MET A 21 8.53 13.34 -0.94
N SER A 22 8.98 14.59 -0.80
CA SER A 22 10.37 14.96 -1.06
C SER A 22 11.39 14.29 -0.12
N ASN A 23 10.96 13.88 1.08
CA ASN A 23 11.84 13.34 2.12
C ASN A 23 11.47 11.92 2.59
N HIS A 24 10.34 11.37 2.16
CA HIS A 24 9.90 10.01 2.50
C HIS A 24 8.78 9.54 1.56
N TYR A 25 8.39 8.27 1.64
CA TYR A 25 7.21 7.77 0.96
C TYR A 25 6.46 6.78 1.85
N HIS A 26 5.17 6.59 1.58
CA HIS A 26 4.32 5.59 2.22
C HIS A 26 3.77 4.63 1.17
N LEU A 27 3.65 3.35 1.53
CA LEU A 27 3.04 2.30 0.71
C LEU A 27 2.05 1.50 1.57
N VAL A 28 0.91 1.17 0.99
CA VAL A 28 0.00 0.13 1.46
C VAL A 28 0.08 -1.01 0.46
N LEU A 29 0.54 -2.17 0.92
CA LEU A 29 0.84 -3.33 0.07
C LEU A 29 -0.06 -4.51 0.45
N TYR A 30 -0.48 -5.27 -0.55
CA TYR A 30 -1.19 -6.54 -0.37
C TYR A 30 -0.31 -7.65 -0.92
N VAL A 31 -0.07 -8.70 -0.13
CA VAL A 31 0.74 -9.86 -0.56
C VAL A 31 -0.20 -10.96 -1.03
N ASP A 32 -0.25 -11.22 -2.32
CA ASP A 32 -1.14 -12.22 -2.92
C ASP A 32 -0.50 -13.62 -2.86
N GLN A 33 -0.64 -14.26 -1.70
CA GLN A 33 -0.16 -15.62 -1.48
C GLN A 33 -0.86 -16.65 -2.38
N GLU A 34 -2.12 -16.40 -2.76
CA GLU A 34 -2.86 -17.30 -3.65
C GLU A 34 -2.32 -17.26 -5.08
N GLN A 35 -2.05 -16.06 -5.60
CA GLN A 35 -1.41 -15.90 -6.90
C GLN A 35 0.00 -16.51 -6.89
N LEU A 36 0.78 -16.28 -5.83
CA LEU A 36 2.12 -16.85 -5.69
C LEU A 36 2.11 -18.39 -5.69
N ALA A 37 1.11 -19.00 -5.07
CA ALA A 37 0.93 -20.45 -5.05
C ALA A 37 0.58 -21.01 -6.43
N LYS A 38 -0.16 -20.26 -7.25
CA LYS A 38 -0.59 -20.66 -8.61
C LYS A 38 0.52 -20.57 -9.65
N TRP A 39 1.58 -19.80 -9.42
CA TRP A 39 2.66 -19.64 -10.39
C TRP A 39 3.40 -20.95 -10.69
N SER A 40 3.66 -21.17 -11.98
CA SER A 40 4.56 -22.21 -12.44
C SER A 40 6.02 -21.82 -12.16
N ASP A 41 6.93 -22.79 -12.26
CA ASP A 41 8.37 -22.50 -12.17
C ASP A 41 8.83 -21.57 -13.30
N GLU A 42 8.20 -21.68 -14.48
CA GLU A 42 8.44 -20.79 -15.62
C GLU A 42 8.02 -19.34 -15.32
N ASP A 43 6.86 -19.15 -14.65
CA ASP A 43 6.41 -17.83 -14.22
C ASP A 43 7.38 -17.21 -13.22
N VAL A 44 7.85 -17.99 -12.24
CA VAL A 44 8.82 -17.54 -11.23
C VAL A 44 10.12 -17.12 -11.90
N ILE A 45 10.63 -17.90 -12.86
CA ILE A 45 11.85 -17.56 -13.61
C ILE A 45 11.64 -16.28 -14.40
N LYS A 46 10.57 -16.20 -15.20
CA LYS A 46 10.25 -15.04 -16.04
C LYS A 46 10.20 -13.76 -15.22
N ARG A 47 9.49 -13.78 -14.10
CA ARG A 47 9.34 -12.61 -13.20
C ARG A 47 10.65 -12.25 -12.50
N TRP A 48 11.39 -13.24 -12.03
CA TRP A 48 12.67 -12.99 -11.37
C TRP A 48 13.73 -12.44 -12.33
N THR A 49 13.84 -12.99 -13.54
CA THR A 49 14.82 -12.56 -14.54
C THR A 49 14.45 -11.23 -15.19
N ALA A 50 13.16 -10.86 -15.22
CA ALA A 50 12.75 -9.51 -15.60
C ALA A 50 13.36 -8.44 -14.66
N LEU A 51 13.47 -8.75 -13.36
CA LEU A 51 14.08 -7.85 -12.37
C LEU A 51 15.60 -8.01 -12.25
N PHE A 52 16.11 -9.21 -12.50
CA PHE A 52 17.53 -9.56 -12.38
C PHE A 52 18.03 -10.29 -13.63
N PRO A 53 18.24 -9.59 -14.76
CA PRO A 53 18.55 -10.21 -16.06
C PRO A 53 19.80 -11.11 -16.06
N ASN A 54 20.79 -10.80 -15.21
CA ASN A 54 22.00 -11.61 -15.08
C ASN A 54 21.73 -13.06 -14.62
N ASN A 55 20.58 -13.32 -14.00
CA ASN A 55 20.18 -14.66 -13.58
C ASN A 55 19.61 -15.50 -14.74
N ALA A 56 19.30 -14.92 -15.90
CA ALA A 56 18.75 -15.65 -17.04
C ALA A 56 19.75 -16.68 -17.58
N LYS A 57 21.01 -16.29 -17.79
CA LYS A 57 22.10 -17.17 -18.25
C LYS A 57 22.34 -18.35 -17.30
N LEU A 58 22.22 -18.09 -16.00
CA LEU A 58 22.33 -19.14 -14.98
C LEU A 58 21.20 -20.16 -15.13
N MET A 59 19.95 -19.72 -15.34
CA MET A 59 18.82 -20.63 -15.53
C MET A 59 18.97 -21.43 -16.81
N GLU A 60 19.34 -20.81 -17.92
CA GLU A 60 19.61 -21.49 -19.19
C GLU A 60 20.62 -22.63 -19.00
N THR A 61 21.73 -22.35 -18.33
CA THR A 61 22.76 -23.35 -18.02
C THR A 61 22.20 -24.52 -17.19
N LEU A 62 21.40 -24.22 -16.16
CA LEU A 62 20.80 -25.26 -15.31
C LEU A 62 19.74 -26.08 -16.05
N TYR A 63 18.99 -25.48 -16.96
CA TYR A 63 18.02 -26.19 -17.80
C TYR A 63 18.67 -27.14 -18.79
N LEU A 64 19.74 -26.68 -19.47
CA LEU A 64 20.52 -27.55 -20.37
C LEU A 64 21.08 -28.78 -19.65
N ASN A 65 21.47 -28.60 -18.38
CA ASN A 65 22.05 -29.65 -17.56
C ASN A 65 21.02 -30.37 -16.66
N ARG A 66 19.71 -30.16 -16.83
CA ARG A 66 18.67 -30.66 -15.90
C ARG A 66 18.65 -32.17 -15.68
N LYS A 67 19.25 -32.96 -16.58
CA LYS A 67 19.42 -34.42 -16.45
C LYS A 67 20.40 -34.79 -15.33
N SER A 68 21.33 -33.89 -14.98
CA SER A 68 22.22 -34.07 -13.84
C SER A 68 21.47 -33.83 -12.53
N LYS A 69 21.62 -34.76 -11.58
CA LYS A 69 21.03 -34.65 -10.23
C LYS A 69 21.47 -33.37 -9.52
N ALA A 70 22.72 -32.93 -9.75
CA ALA A 70 23.25 -31.71 -9.14
C ALA A 70 22.58 -30.45 -9.70
N ALA A 71 22.47 -30.35 -11.03
CA ALA A 71 21.81 -29.23 -11.69
C ALA A 71 20.32 -29.16 -11.35
N HIS A 72 19.63 -30.30 -11.31
CA HIS A 72 18.23 -30.38 -10.90
C HIS A 72 18.02 -29.88 -9.46
N LYS A 73 18.87 -30.34 -8.52
CA LYS A 73 18.81 -29.89 -7.12
C LYS A 73 19.04 -28.38 -7.00
N GLN A 74 20.02 -27.85 -7.72
CA GLN A 74 20.33 -26.42 -7.72
C GLN A 74 19.19 -25.58 -8.31
N LEU A 75 18.61 -26.03 -9.43
CA LEU A 75 17.46 -25.38 -10.05
C LEU A 75 16.28 -25.29 -9.09
N GLN A 76 15.90 -26.41 -8.47
CA GLN A 76 14.80 -26.48 -7.51
C GLN A 76 15.05 -25.62 -6.27
N ALA A 77 16.29 -25.57 -5.76
CA ALA A 77 16.65 -24.69 -4.64
C ALA A 77 16.48 -23.21 -5.00
N ARG A 78 16.92 -22.80 -6.20
CA ARG A 78 16.78 -21.42 -6.69
C ARG A 78 15.33 -21.03 -6.91
N LEU A 79 14.53 -21.92 -7.51
CA LEU A 79 13.11 -21.69 -7.73
C LEU A 79 12.34 -21.48 -6.43
N ARG A 80 12.61 -22.31 -5.41
CA ARG A 80 12.04 -22.12 -4.06
C ARG A 80 12.46 -20.80 -3.44
N GLU A 81 13.75 -20.47 -3.52
CA GLU A 81 14.29 -19.20 -3.03
C GLU A 81 13.60 -18.00 -3.71
N TRP A 82 13.52 -18.00 -5.04
CA TRP A 82 12.95 -16.90 -5.81
C TRP A 82 11.44 -16.77 -5.59
N ARG A 83 10.71 -17.88 -5.53
CA ARG A 83 9.27 -17.88 -5.21
C ARG A 83 9.02 -17.23 -3.85
N MET A 84 9.75 -17.62 -2.81
CA MET A 84 9.62 -16.98 -1.49
C MET A 84 9.91 -15.49 -1.55
N ARG A 85 10.96 -15.07 -2.28
CA ARG A 85 11.33 -13.65 -2.38
C ARG A 85 10.33 -12.81 -3.15
N LEU A 86 9.69 -13.36 -4.18
CA LEU A 86 8.66 -12.66 -4.96
C LEU A 86 7.38 -12.39 -4.15
N GLY A 87 7.18 -13.07 -3.01
CA GLY A 87 6.11 -12.78 -2.04
C GLY A 87 6.58 -12.02 -0.81
N ASP A 88 7.83 -11.55 -0.75
CA ASP A 88 8.42 -10.98 0.47
C ASP A 88 8.51 -9.44 0.39
N ILE A 89 7.85 -8.77 1.34
CA ILE A 89 7.83 -7.30 1.43
C ILE A 89 9.24 -6.73 1.62
N SER A 90 10.12 -7.38 2.38
CA SER A 90 11.48 -6.90 2.59
C SER A 90 12.29 -6.95 1.30
N TRP A 91 12.07 -7.96 0.46
CA TRP A 91 12.66 -8.04 -0.89
C TRP A 91 12.10 -6.99 -1.82
N PHE A 92 10.78 -6.76 -1.81
CA PHE A 92 10.17 -5.67 -2.56
C PHE A 92 10.79 -4.31 -2.18
N MET A 93 10.83 -4.03 -0.88
CA MET A 93 11.38 -2.78 -0.34
C MET A 93 12.89 -2.66 -0.59
N ARG A 94 13.64 -3.75 -0.56
CA ARG A 94 15.07 -3.75 -0.94
C ARG A 94 15.24 -3.34 -2.40
N CYS A 95 14.51 -3.97 -3.31
CA CYS A 95 14.58 -3.68 -4.75
C CYS A 95 14.19 -2.23 -5.06
N LEU A 96 13.21 -1.69 -4.32
CA LEU A 96 12.79 -0.29 -4.44
C LEU A 96 13.87 0.65 -3.90
N ASN A 97 14.25 0.49 -2.63
CA ASN A 97 15.13 1.40 -1.94
C ASN A 97 16.55 1.42 -2.51
N GLU A 98 17.09 0.26 -2.88
CA GLU A 98 18.43 0.17 -3.47
C GLU A 98 18.48 0.92 -4.81
N SER A 99 17.47 0.73 -5.67
CA SER A 99 17.42 1.38 -6.97
C SER A 99 17.35 2.91 -6.85
N LEU A 100 16.54 3.42 -5.92
CA LEU A 100 16.41 4.86 -5.65
C LEU A 100 17.71 5.42 -5.06
N ALA A 101 18.29 4.74 -4.07
CA ALA A 101 19.55 5.17 -3.45
C ALA A 101 20.70 5.25 -4.46
N ARG A 102 20.81 4.25 -5.35
CA ARG A 102 21.84 4.24 -6.41
C ARG A 102 21.59 5.30 -7.47
N SER A 103 20.34 5.62 -7.77
CA SER A 103 20.00 6.69 -8.72
C SER A 103 20.34 8.05 -8.13
N ALA A 104 19.88 8.34 -6.92
CA ALA A 104 20.12 9.61 -6.24
C ALA A 104 21.62 9.85 -6.01
N ASN A 105 22.34 8.86 -5.47
CA ASN A 105 23.80 9.00 -5.28
C ASN A 105 24.54 9.27 -6.59
N ARG A 106 24.07 8.71 -7.71
CA ARG A 106 24.69 8.94 -9.03
C ARG A 106 24.38 10.34 -9.55
N GLU A 107 23.14 10.80 -9.37
CA GLU A 107 22.69 12.14 -9.74
C GLU A 107 23.44 13.22 -8.95
N ASP A 108 23.67 12.99 -7.66
CA ASP A 108 24.40 13.89 -6.76
C ASP A 108 25.93 13.67 -6.79
N GLU A 109 26.43 12.81 -7.69
CA GLU A 109 27.86 12.43 -7.80
C GLU A 109 28.52 12.03 -6.47
N CYS A 110 27.73 11.43 -5.57
CA CYS A 110 28.17 11.09 -4.22
C CYS A 110 28.14 9.58 -3.94
N THR A 111 28.68 9.19 -2.79
CA THR A 111 28.60 7.82 -2.29
C THR A 111 28.11 7.83 -0.85
N GLY A 112 27.59 6.70 -0.40
CA GLY A 112 27.13 6.52 0.97
C GLY A 112 25.64 6.26 1.09
N ARG A 113 25.11 6.55 2.27
CA ARG A 113 23.78 6.12 2.70
C ARG A 113 22.73 7.16 2.34
N PHE A 114 21.82 6.80 1.44
CA PHE A 114 20.68 7.65 1.07
C PHE A 114 19.53 7.62 2.11
N TRP A 115 19.16 6.43 2.60
CA TRP A 115 18.02 6.27 3.52
C TRP A 115 18.44 6.32 4.99
N GLU A 116 17.74 7.11 5.82
CA GLU A 116 17.99 7.25 7.27
C GLU A 116 17.96 5.93 8.04
N GLY A 117 17.15 4.97 7.59
CA GLY A 117 16.78 3.80 8.40
C GLY A 117 16.34 2.59 7.61
N ARG A 118 16.01 1.52 8.33
CA ARG A 118 15.14 0.47 7.82
C ARG A 118 13.73 1.05 7.65
N PHE A 119 12.98 0.51 6.68
CA PHE A 119 11.57 0.85 6.56
C PHE A 119 10.80 0.36 7.80
N LYS A 120 9.71 1.07 8.12
CA LYS A 120 8.74 0.64 9.13
C LYS A 120 7.62 -0.12 8.44
N SER A 121 7.21 -1.25 9.00
CA SER A 121 6.10 -2.06 8.50
C SER A 121 5.08 -2.28 9.60
N GLN A 122 3.81 -2.13 9.25
CA GLN A 122 2.68 -2.31 10.15
C GLN A 122 1.65 -3.21 9.46
N ALA A 123 1.28 -4.31 10.10
CA ALA A 123 0.26 -5.20 9.56
C ALA A 123 -1.13 -4.55 9.70
N LEU A 124 -1.90 -4.49 8.61
CA LEU A 124 -3.29 -4.08 8.61
C LEU A 124 -4.13 -5.35 8.73
N LEU A 125 -4.90 -5.48 9.81
CA LEU A 125 -5.50 -6.75 10.23
C LEU A 125 -6.99 -6.86 9.94
N ASP A 126 -7.61 -5.81 9.42
CA ASP A 126 -8.98 -5.83 8.93
C ASP A 126 -9.26 -4.66 7.97
N GLU A 127 -10.49 -4.66 7.47
CA GLU A 127 -11.02 -3.70 6.51
C GLU A 127 -10.94 -2.25 7.01
N LYS A 128 -11.34 -2.02 8.27
CA LYS A 128 -11.35 -0.69 8.88
C LYS A 128 -9.93 -0.14 8.94
N ALA A 129 -8.95 -0.95 9.36
CA ALA A 129 -7.55 -0.58 9.34
C ALA A 129 -7.01 -0.33 7.93
N LEU A 130 -7.39 -1.16 6.96
CA LEU A 130 -6.97 -1.00 5.56
C LEU A 130 -7.45 0.34 4.97
N VAL A 131 -8.76 0.60 4.99
CA VAL A 131 -9.35 1.82 4.43
C VAL A 131 -8.82 3.07 5.13
N THR A 132 -8.70 3.03 6.46
CA THR A 132 -8.17 4.15 7.25
C THR A 132 -6.70 4.42 6.93
N CYS A 133 -5.88 3.36 6.74
CA CYS A 133 -4.47 3.51 6.39
C CYS A 133 -4.30 4.05 4.96
N MET A 134 -5.08 3.55 4.00
CA MET A 134 -5.09 4.10 2.63
C MET A 134 -5.43 5.59 2.63
N ALA A 135 -6.48 5.99 3.36
CA ALA A 135 -6.87 7.38 3.48
C ALA A 135 -5.78 8.24 4.15
N TYR A 136 -5.11 7.73 5.19
CA TYR A 136 -3.99 8.39 5.84
C TYR A 136 -2.80 8.62 4.89
N VAL A 137 -2.54 7.67 3.99
CA VAL A 137 -1.50 7.73 2.97
C VAL A 137 -1.88 8.68 1.85
N ASP A 138 -3.06 8.53 1.25
CA ASP A 138 -3.56 9.38 0.16
C ASP A 138 -3.66 10.85 0.57
N LEU A 139 -4.03 11.13 1.82
CA LEU A 139 -4.12 12.49 2.35
C LEU A 139 -2.79 13.01 2.91
N ASN A 140 -1.66 12.31 2.72
CA ASN A 140 -0.38 12.75 3.26
C ASN A 140 0.02 14.16 2.78
N PRO A 141 -0.04 14.50 1.47
CA PRO A 141 0.26 15.85 1.01
C PRO A 141 -0.66 16.92 1.62
N VAL A 142 -1.95 16.60 1.81
CA VAL A 142 -2.92 17.52 2.43
C VAL A 142 -2.61 17.75 3.90
N ARG A 143 -2.30 16.67 4.64
CA ARG A 143 -1.92 16.73 6.05
C ARG A 143 -0.63 17.51 6.28
N ALA A 144 0.32 17.39 5.35
CA ALA A 144 1.57 18.12 5.34
C ALA A 144 1.41 19.61 4.92
N GLY A 145 0.23 20.01 4.43
CA GLY A 145 -0.02 21.37 3.94
C GLY A 145 0.57 21.66 2.55
N ILE A 146 1.02 20.63 1.83
CA ILE A 146 1.55 20.74 0.46
C ILE A 146 0.41 20.87 -0.56
N SER A 147 -0.73 20.24 -0.27
CA SER A 147 -1.89 20.25 -1.14
C SER A 147 -3.18 20.63 -0.40
N ASN A 148 -4.15 21.16 -1.13
CA ASN A 148 -5.47 21.54 -0.63
C ASN A 148 -6.61 20.74 -1.28
N SER A 149 -6.30 19.80 -2.17
CA SER A 149 -7.28 18.96 -2.86
C SER A 149 -6.69 17.61 -3.24
N LEU A 150 -7.56 16.64 -3.56
CA LEU A 150 -7.13 15.32 -4.00
C LEU A 150 -6.44 15.37 -5.37
N GLU A 151 -6.91 16.20 -6.29
CA GLU A 151 -6.37 16.36 -7.65
C GLU A 151 -4.98 16.99 -7.65
N ASN A 152 -4.74 17.87 -6.68
CA ASN A 152 -3.46 18.55 -6.49
C ASN A 152 -2.51 17.75 -5.58
N SER A 153 -2.89 16.55 -5.14
CA SER A 153 -2.04 15.69 -4.32
C SER A 153 -1.12 14.89 -5.24
N ASP A 154 -0.13 15.56 -5.83
CA ASP A 154 0.77 14.98 -6.81
C ASP A 154 1.53 13.77 -6.24
N PHE A 155 1.79 12.75 -7.08
CA PHE A 155 2.51 11.51 -6.73
C PHE A 155 1.83 10.67 -5.64
N THR A 156 0.49 10.61 -5.67
CA THR A 156 -0.32 9.78 -4.77
C THR A 156 -1.25 8.83 -5.52
N SER A 157 -1.63 7.74 -4.87
CA SER A 157 -2.64 6.82 -5.42
C SER A 157 -4.01 7.46 -5.60
N ILE A 158 -4.42 8.41 -4.77
CA ILE A 158 -5.70 9.10 -4.97
C ILE A 158 -5.71 9.94 -6.25
N GLN A 159 -4.62 10.63 -6.57
CA GLN A 159 -4.52 11.34 -7.85
C GLN A 159 -4.58 10.36 -9.02
N GLU A 160 -3.89 9.22 -8.92
CA GLU A 160 -3.96 8.16 -9.93
C GLU A 160 -5.38 7.63 -10.13
N ARG A 161 -6.10 7.33 -9.03
CA ARG A 161 -7.48 6.85 -9.07
C ARG A 161 -8.42 7.85 -9.76
N LEU A 162 -8.30 9.13 -9.43
CA LEU A 162 -9.07 10.21 -10.06
C LEU A 162 -8.74 10.37 -11.55
N ILE A 163 -7.49 10.16 -11.95
CA ILE A 163 -7.09 10.19 -13.36
C ILE A 163 -7.69 9.01 -14.13
N VAL A 164 -7.65 7.80 -13.56
CA VAL A 164 -8.26 6.62 -14.18
C VAL A 164 -9.76 6.83 -14.36
N GLU A 165 -10.45 7.25 -13.30
CA GLU A 165 -11.88 7.59 -13.36
C GLU A 165 -12.18 8.64 -14.42
N ALA A 166 -11.40 9.73 -14.48
CA ALA A 166 -11.59 10.78 -15.48
C ALA A 166 -11.38 10.27 -16.91
N LYS A 167 -10.45 9.34 -17.16
CA LYS A 167 -10.21 8.76 -18.50
C LYS A 167 -11.42 7.96 -18.98
N ASP A 168 -12.05 7.20 -18.09
CA ASP A 168 -13.15 6.30 -18.39
C ASP A 168 -14.49 7.01 -18.58
N MET A 169 -14.58 8.30 -18.21
CA MET A 169 -15.79 9.11 -18.38
C MET A 169 -15.90 9.75 -19.77
N GLU A 170 -17.07 9.60 -20.38
CA GLU A 170 -17.43 10.29 -21.63
C GLU A 170 -17.71 11.79 -21.40
N ASN A 171 -18.52 12.12 -20.38
CA ASN A 171 -18.89 13.50 -20.04
C ASN A 171 -18.10 13.98 -18.82
N ARG A 172 -16.92 14.56 -19.07
CA ARG A 172 -16.02 15.05 -18.03
C ARG A 172 -16.42 16.43 -17.53
N SER A 173 -16.27 16.64 -16.22
CA SER A 173 -16.31 17.97 -15.62
C SER A 173 -15.03 18.76 -15.93
N HIS A 174 -15.10 20.09 -15.87
CA HIS A 174 -13.93 20.95 -16.03
C HIS A 174 -12.75 20.57 -15.11
N ARG A 175 -13.05 20.09 -13.89
CA ARG A 175 -12.04 19.62 -12.93
C ARG A 175 -11.31 18.38 -13.43
N GLN A 176 -12.02 17.45 -14.07
CA GLN A 176 -11.46 16.23 -14.65
C GLN A 176 -10.62 16.53 -15.88
N ASP A 177 -11.09 17.40 -16.79
CA ASP A 177 -10.28 17.81 -17.95
C ASP A 177 -9.00 18.52 -17.53
N ARG A 178 -9.09 19.38 -16.51
CA ARG A 178 -7.90 20.02 -15.93
C ARG A 178 -6.95 18.98 -15.33
N LEU A 179 -7.45 17.96 -14.64
CA LEU A 179 -6.61 16.89 -14.08
C LEU A 179 -5.86 16.12 -15.17
N LEU A 180 -6.52 15.82 -16.30
CA LEU A 180 -5.92 15.11 -17.44
C LEU A 180 -4.94 15.95 -18.28
N THR A 181 -4.89 17.26 -18.08
CA THR A 181 -3.97 18.16 -18.80
C THR A 181 -2.82 18.68 -17.92
N ARG A 182 -2.76 18.27 -16.65
CA ARG A 182 -1.70 18.67 -15.72
C ARG A 182 -0.37 18.02 -16.10
N ARG A 183 0.64 18.86 -16.40
CA ARG A 183 2.01 18.42 -16.66
C ARG A 183 2.60 17.55 -15.54
N VAL A 184 2.35 17.90 -14.28
CA VAL A 184 2.87 17.12 -13.13
C VAL A 184 2.26 15.71 -13.08
N ALA A 185 1.04 15.54 -13.61
CA ALA A 185 0.39 14.24 -13.74
C ALA A 185 0.83 13.44 -14.98
N ASN A 186 1.73 13.96 -15.82
CA ASN A 186 2.18 13.25 -17.04
C ASN A 186 2.74 11.85 -16.73
N HIS A 187 3.41 11.70 -15.60
CA HIS A 187 3.92 10.40 -15.13
C HIS A 187 2.82 9.33 -14.95
N LEU A 188 1.55 9.73 -14.83
CA LEU A 188 0.34 8.89 -14.75
C LEU A 188 -0.45 8.84 -16.08
N LEU A 189 -0.26 9.84 -16.95
CA LEU A 189 -1.00 10.01 -18.19
C LEU A 189 -0.32 9.36 -19.39
N GLU A 190 1.02 9.31 -19.38
CA GLU A 190 1.79 8.67 -20.44
C GLU A 190 1.33 7.22 -20.62
N LYS A 191 0.69 6.94 -21.76
CA LYS A 191 0.43 5.59 -22.29
C LYS A 191 1.78 4.94 -22.63
N GLN A 192 2.58 4.62 -21.63
CA GLN A 192 3.71 3.75 -21.86
C GLN A 192 3.17 2.34 -21.83
N ALA A 193 2.91 1.82 -23.04
CA ALA A 193 2.63 0.45 -23.41
C ALA A 193 3.79 -0.52 -23.05
N ALA A 194 4.37 -0.37 -21.87
CA ALA A 194 5.36 -1.28 -21.35
C ALA A 194 4.63 -2.44 -20.69
N SER A 195 4.47 -3.52 -21.46
CA SER A 195 4.24 -4.87 -20.96
C SER A 195 5.09 -5.08 -19.69
N GLY A 196 4.46 -5.15 -18.52
CA GLY A 196 5.16 -5.30 -17.23
C GLY A 196 5.01 -4.18 -16.21
N ARG A 197 3.92 -3.40 -16.21
CA ARG A 197 3.55 -2.49 -15.10
C ARG A 197 2.22 -2.90 -14.48
N SER A 198 2.15 -2.95 -13.15
CA SER A 198 0.90 -3.23 -12.43
C SER A 198 0.11 -1.94 -12.20
N GLU A 199 -1.20 -2.06 -12.28
CA GLU A 199 -2.14 -1.02 -11.85
C GLU A 199 -2.30 -1.04 -10.33
N LEU A 200 -2.94 -0.01 -9.77
CA LEU A 200 -3.36 -0.07 -8.38
C LEU A 200 -4.39 -1.18 -8.19
N LEU A 201 -4.29 -1.91 -7.08
CA LEU A 201 -5.34 -2.85 -6.70
C LEU A 201 -6.67 -2.08 -6.59
N LYS A 202 -7.71 -2.59 -7.24
CA LYS A 202 -9.03 -1.95 -7.25
C LYS A 202 -9.69 -2.18 -5.90
N LEU A 203 -10.42 -1.18 -5.39
CA LEU A 203 -11.05 -1.27 -4.07
C LEU A 203 -12.02 -2.47 -3.97
N ASN A 204 -12.72 -2.81 -5.05
CA ASN A 204 -13.64 -3.95 -5.10
C ASN A 204 -12.93 -5.33 -5.19
N GLU A 205 -11.65 -5.36 -5.53
CA GLU A 205 -10.80 -6.56 -5.59
C GLU A 205 -9.99 -6.75 -4.31
N MET A 206 -9.84 -5.69 -3.51
CA MET A 206 -9.22 -5.76 -2.19
C MET A 206 -10.04 -6.68 -1.29
N SER A 207 -9.41 -7.75 -0.84
CA SER A 207 -9.95 -8.59 0.22
C SER A 207 -9.57 -7.97 1.56
N GLY A 208 -10.57 -7.70 2.40
CA GLY A 208 -10.34 -7.47 3.81
C GLY A 208 -9.73 -8.73 4.45
N CYS A 209 -9.11 -8.58 5.61
CA CYS A 209 -8.37 -9.67 6.28
C CYS A 209 -9.25 -10.88 6.69
N ALA A 210 -10.57 -10.82 6.48
CA ALA A 210 -11.53 -11.91 6.70
C ALA A 210 -12.03 -12.57 5.40
N ALA A 211 -11.28 -12.49 4.29
CA ALA A 211 -11.62 -13.09 2.98
C ALA A 211 -12.90 -12.52 2.29
N GLY A 212 -13.48 -11.44 2.82
CA GLY A 212 -14.56 -10.68 2.17
C GLY A 212 -14.01 -9.48 1.40
N LYS A 213 -14.66 -9.11 0.29
CA LYS A 213 -14.36 -7.87 -0.45
C LYS A 213 -14.58 -6.64 0.43
N LEU A 214 -13.84 -5.55 0.19
CA LEU A 214 -14.14 -4.26 0.81
C LEU A 214 -15.61 -3.88 0.59
N ARG A 215 -16.26 -3.41 1.64
CA ARG A 215 -17.63 -2.88 1.65
C ARG A 215 -17.71 -1.50 1.01
N ILE A 216 -16.63 -0.74 1.06
CA ILE A 216 -16.57 0.63 0.52
C ILE A 216 -16.34 0.64 -0.99
N THR A 217 -17.16 1.40 -1.71
CA THR A 217 -17.00 1.60 -3.15
C THR A 217 -15.91 2.63 -3.47
N HIS A 218 -15.45 2.69 -4.73
CA HIS A 218 -14.56 3.77 -5.18
C HIS A 218 -15.16 5.16 -4.96
N HIS A 219 -16.44 5.33 -5.34
CA HIS A 219 -17.16 6.59 -5.19
C HIS A 219 -17.24 7.03 -3.73
N SER A 220 -17.66 6.09 -2.86
CA SER A 220 -17.68 6.25 -1.41
C SER A 220 -16.31 6.70 -0.87
N TYR A 221 -15.24 6.01 -1.28
CA TYR A 221 -13.89 6.36 -0.84
C TYR A 221 -13.49 7.80 -1.22
N VAL A 222 -13.72 8.19 -2.47
CA VAL A 222 -13.43 9.56 -2.95
C VAL A 222 -14.29 10.61 -2.22
N GLU A 223 -15.57 10.31 -1.95
CA GLU A 223 -16.46 11.21 -1.22
C GLU A 223 -15.93 11.46 0.21
N VAL A 224 -15.58 10.40 0.94
CA VAL A 224 -15.00 10.50 2.29
C VAL A 224 -13.71 11.31 2.29
N LEU A 225 -12.79 11.04 1.35
CA LEU A 225 -11.54 11.80 1.27
C LEU A 225 -11.82 13.28 0.97
N THR A 226 -12.76 13.59 0.08
CA THR A 226 -13.12 14.96 -0.28
C THR A 226 -13.65 15.74 0.93
N ILE A 227 -14.52 15.14 1.74
CA ILE A 227 -15.03 15.76 2.97
C ILE A 227 -13.91 15.87 4.00
N THR A 228 -13.05 14.86 4.10
CA THR A 228 -11.91 14.85 5.02
C THR A 228 -10.92 15.96 4.70
N VAL A 229 -10.66 16.28 3.42
CA VAL A 229 -9.84 17.44 3.03
C VAL A 229 -10.43 18.73 3.57
N LYS A 230 -11.74 18.94 3.43
CA LYS A 230 -12.43 20.13 3.98
C LYS A 230 -12.33 20.19 5.50
N ALA A 231 -12.49 19.05 6.17
CA ALA A 231 -12.35 18.95 7.62
C ALA A 231 -10.91 19.28 8.07
N LEU A 232 -9.89 18.74 7.38
CA LEU A 232 -8.47 19.01 7.67
C LEU A 232 -8.09 20.49 7.46
N ALA A 233 -8.73 21.18 6.51
CA ALA A 233 -8.48 22.61 6.29
C ALA A 233 -8.92 23.49 7.47
N VAL A 234 -9.98 23.08 8.21
CA VAL A 234 -10.54 23.88 9.31
C VAL A 234 -10.17 23.33 10.70
N VAL A 235 -9.74 22.07 10.82
CA VAL A 235 -9.52 21.38 12.11
C VAL A 235 -8.52 22.10 13.03
N ARG A 236 -7.58 22.86 12.48
CA ARG A 236 -6.59 23.62 13.26
C ARG A 236 -7.22 24.81 13.99
N PHE A 237 -8.31 25.36 13.47
CA PHE A 237 -8.97 26.56 14.01
C PHE A 237 -10.31 26.24 14.68
N ASP A 238 -11.04 25.26 14.15
CA ASP A 238 -12.36 24.87 14.63
C ASP A 238 -12.59 23.37 14.46
N ILE A 239 -12.28 22.62 15.52
CA ILE A 239 -12.48 21.17 15.56
C ILE A 239 -13.97 20.79 15.50
N GLN A 240 -14.86 21.64 15.99
CA GLN A 240 -16.30 21.33 16.00
C GLN A 240 -16.89 21.48 14.60
N LYS A 241 -16.47 22.50 13.84
CA LYS A 241 -16.79 22.63 12.41
C LYS A 241 -16.22 21.48 11.60
N ALA A 242 -14.97 21.05 11.85
CA ALA A 242 -14.38 19.89 11.18
C ALA A 242 -15.21 18.62 11.40
N ARG A 243 -15.60 18.36 12.65
CA ARG A 243 -16.45 17.21 13.02
C ARG A 243 -17.86 17.32 12.42
N ARG A 244 -18.44 18.51 12.38
CA ARG A 244 -19.75 18.75 11.76
C ARG A 244 -19.74 18.44 10.27
N LEU A 245 -18.70 18.86 9.53
CA LEU A 245 -18.57 18.54 8.09
C LEU A 245 -18.59 17.03 7.83
N LEU A 246 -17.95 16.24 8.70
CA LEU A 246 -17.96 14.78 8.58
C LEU A 246 -19.32 14.17 8.98
N ARG A 247 -20.03 14.78 9.94
CA ARG A 247 -21.39 14.35 10.35
C ARG A 247 -22.47 14.66 9.32
N GLU A 248 -22.30 15.70 8.50
CA GLU A 248 -23.26 16.07 7.45
C GLU A 248 -23.35 15.03 6.31
N ARG A 249 -22.41 14.07 6.26
CA ARG A 249 -22.33 13.01 5.24
C ARG A 249 -22.10 11.64 5.90
N PRO A 250 -23.04 11.16 6.75
CA PRO A 250 -22.80 9.99 7.60
C PRO A 250 -22.75 8.68 6.81
N GLY A 251 -23.43 8.60 5.66
CA GLY A 251 -23.62 7.34 4.91
C GLY A 251 -22.32 6.63 4.59
N VAL A 252 -21.29 7.40 4.21
CA VAL A 252 -20.07 6.80 3.70
C VAL A 252 -19.10 6.34 4.81
N LEU A 253 -19.06 7.05 5.93
CA LEU A 253 -18.33 6.58 7.12
C LEU A 253 -19.07 5.43 7.82
N ALA A 254 -20.40 5.40 7.72
CA ALA A 254 -21.22 4.29 8.20
C ALA A 254 -20.97 3.00 7.40
N GLU A 255 -20.72 3.06 6.08
CA GLU A 255 -20.30 1.90 5.28
C GLU A 255 -19.03 1.23 5.82
N ILE A 256 -18.07 2.04 6.30
CA ILE A 256 -16.82 1.56 6.90
C ILE A 256 -17.04 1.12 8.37
N GLY A 257 -18.11 1.63 9.01
CA GLY A 257 -18.38 1.40 10.43
C GLY A 257 -17.42 2.17 11.34
N ILE A 258 -17.02 3.39 10.95
CA ILE A 258 -16.15 4.27 11.75
C ILE A 258 -16.87 5.60 12.01
N GLY A 259 -16.83 6.08 13.25
CA GLY A 259 -17.42 7.38 13.60
C GLY A 259 -16.63 8.58 13.03
N PRO A 260 -17.27 9.75 12.84
CA PRO A 260 -16.60 10.97 12.37
C PRO A 260 -15.39 11.42 13.20
N GLU A 261 -15.51 11.37 14.53
CA GLU A 261 -14.45 11.80 15.45
C GLU A 261 -13.26 10.84 15.44
N PRO A 262 -13.45 9.51 15.62
CA PRO A 262 -12.35 8.58 15.49
C PRO A 262 -11.72 8.58 14.09
N TRP A 263 -12.51 8.76 13.02
CA TRP A 263 -11.99 8.91 11.66
C TRP A 263 -11.01 10.08 11.55
N LEU A 264 -11.44 11.28 11.95
CA LEU A 264 -10.62 12.48 11.86
C LEU A 264 -9.32 12.35 12.67
N ASP A 265 -9.41 11.74 13.86
CA ASP A 265 -8.24 11.51 14.70
C ASP A 265 -7.28 10.47 14.08
N ALA A 266 -7.82 9.39 13.49
CA ALA A 266 -7.02 8.40 12.77
C ALA A 266 -6.28 9.03 11.59
N ILE A 267 -6.97 9.81 10.75
CA ILE A 267 -6.33 10.47 9.60
C ILE A 267 -5.23 11.43 10.06
N ARG A 268 -5.38 12.11 11.19
CA ARG A 268 -4.33 13.03 11.69
C ARG A 268 -3.12 12.28 12.25
N SER A 269 -3.33 11.15 12.92
CA SER A 269 -2.33 10.53 13.81
C SER A 269 -2.25 9.00 13.74
N PHE A 270 -2.60 8.37 12.61
CA PHE A 270 -2.63 6.90 12.43
C PHE A 270 -1.36 6.21 12.98
N ASN A 271 -0.19 6.71 12.61
CA ASN A 271 1.10 6.16 13.01
C ASN A 271 1.40 6.26 14.52
N ARG A 272 0.69 7.11 15.27
CA ARG A 272 0.82 7.23 16.73
C ARG A 272 0.00 6.18 17.47
N TYR A 273 -1.09 5.71 16.85
CA TYR A 273 -2.01 4.75 17.47
C TYR A 273 -1.52 3.31 17.37
N TYR A 274 -0.78 2.98 16.31
CA TYR A 274 -0.40 1.61 15.99
C TYR A 274 1.11 1.45 15.90
N ALA A 275 1.62 0.38 16.49
CA ALA A 275 3.06 0.10 16.53
C ALA A 275 3.48 -0.93 15.48
N GLN A 276 3.07 -2.18 15.66
CA GLN A 276 3.38 -3.30 14.74
C GLN A 276 2.19 -3.73 13.90
N ALA A 277 0.96 -3.44 14.35
CA ALA A 277 -0.26 -3.79 13.64
C ALA A 277 -1.39 -2.81 13.98
N ALA A 278 -2.33 -2.67 13.05
CA ALA A 278 -3.56 -1.88 13.16
C ALA A 278 -4.75 -2.76 12.80
N GLY A 279 -5.82 -2.65 13.59
CA GLY A 279 -7.05 -3.43 13.43
C GLY A 279 -7.94 -3.25 14.66
N SER A 280 -9.14 -3.81 14.59
CA SER A 280 -10.07 -3.94 15.69
C SER A 280 -9.42 -4.70 16.86
N GLU A 281 -10.06 -4.61 18.01
CA GLU A 281 -9.59 -5.33 19.19
C GLU A 281 -9.54 -6.85 18.93
N ALA A 282 -10.56 -7.42 18.29
CA ALA A 282 -10.61 -8.83 17.95
C ALA A 282 -9.44 -9.21 17.02
N SER A 283 -9.19 -8.42 15.97
CA SER A 283 -8.09 -8.64 15.03
C SER A 283 -6.71 -8.64 15.74
N LEU A 284 -6.48 -7.70 16.66
CA LEU A 284 -5.24 -7.63 17.44
C LEU A 284 -5.08 -8.82 18.40
N ILE A 285 -6.17 -9.28 19.02
CA ILE A 285 -6.18 -10.48 19.87
C ILE A 285 -5.85 -11.72 19.03
N ASN A 286 -6.49 -11.87 17.86
CA ASN A 286 -6.27 -12.99 16.96
C ASN A 286 -4.82 -13.05 16.47
N LEU A 287 -4.25 -11.90 16.06
CA LEU A 287 -2.83 -11.82 15.69
C LEU A 287 -1.93 -12.27 16.84
N ARG A 288 -2.23 -11.83 18.07
CA ARG A 288 -1.45 -12.20 19.26
C ARG A 288 -1.51 -13.71 19.52
N GLN A 289 -2.70 -14.29 19.48
CA GLN A 289 -2.89 -15.73 19.65
C GLN A 289 -2.17 -16.53 18.56
N TYR A 290 -2.23 -16.07 17.31
CA TYR A 290 -1.49 -16.68 16.20
C TYR A 290 0.02 -16.66 16.45
N ARG A 291 0.59 -15.52 16.88
CA ARG A 291 2.02 -15.41 17.21
C ARG A 291 2.45 -16.35 18.33
N VAL A 292 1.62 -16.49 19.38
CA VAL A 292 1.85 -17.47 20.45
C VAL A 292 1.87 -18.90 19.90
N LYS A 293 0.91 -19.26 19.05
CA LYS A 293 0.86 -20.59 18.39
C LYS A 293 2.09 -20.85 17.53
N MET A 294 2.63 -19.83 16.87
CA MET A 294 3.87 -19.91 16.08
C MET A 294 5.16 -19.93 16.93
N GLY A 295 5.05 -20.02 18.26
CA GLY A 295 6.17 -20.18 19.18
C GLY A 295 6.78 -18.88 19.70
N GLU A 296 6.14 -17.73 19.45
CA GLU A 296 6.65 -16.45 19.96
C GLU A 296 6.41 -16.32 21.46
N LYS A 297 7.49 -16.05 22.20
CA LYS A 297 7.46 -15.90 23.67
C LYS A 297 7.15 -14.46 24.04
N PHE A 298 6.05 -14.25 24.75
CA PHE A 298 5.70 -12.95 25.31
C PHE A 298 5.88 -12.97 26.83
N LYS A 299 6.45 -11.88 27.39
CA LYS A 299 6.59 -11.71 28.84
C LYS A 299 5.26 -11.80 29.59
N HIS A 300 4.17 -11.32 28.97
CA HIS A 300 2.81 -11.43 29.48
C HIS A 300 1.87 -11.82 28.33
N PRO A 301 1.51 -13.11 28.16
CA PRO A 301 0.74 -13.58 27.00
C PRO A 301 -0.58 -12.85 26.82
N ASP A 302 -1.33 -12.60 27.92
CA ASP A 302 -2.72 -12.12 27.84
C ASP A 302 -2.96 -10.68 28.35
N LYS A 303 -1.98 -10.06 29.02
CA LYS A 303 -2.20 -8.75 29.68
C LYS A 303 -1.95 -7.54 28.78
N TRP A 304 -0.98 -7.60 27.86
CA TRP A 304 -0.52 -6.42 27.11
C TRP A 304 -0.51 -6.68 25.61
N ILE A 305 -1.61 -6.33 24.94
CA ILE A 305 -1.68 -6.23 23.49
C ILE A 305 -1.62 -4.74 23.13
N ARG A 306 -0.50 -4.35 22.51
CA ARG A 306 -0.26 -2.97 22.12
C ARG A 306 -1.25 -2.55 21.03
N GLY A 307 -1.89 -1.38 21.20
CA GLY A 307 -2.88 -0.88 20.26
C GLY A 307 -4.34 -1.17 20.63
N ARG A 308 -4.63 -1.94 21.70
CA ARG A 308 -6.02 -2.21 22.14
C ARG A 308 -6.83 -0.95 22.46
N PRO A 309 -6.36 0.00 23.31
CA PRO A 309 -7.16 1.20 23.59
C PRO A 309 -7.41 2.06 22.33
N PRO A 310 -6.41 2.33 21.47
CA PRO A 310 -6.65 2.96 20.18
C PRO A 310 -7.62 2.19 19.28
N ALA A 311 -7.52 0.86 19.20
CA ALA A 311 -8.42 0.04 18.39
C ALA A 311 -9.88 0.19 18.81
N ARG A 312 -10.17 0.13 20.13
CA ARG A 312 -11.52 0.35 20.65
C ARG A 312 -12.06 1.74 20.31
N TYR A 313 -11.21 2.76 20.43
CA TYR A 313 -11.59 4.13 20.10
C TYR A 313 -11.84 4.30 18.60
N LEU A 314 -10.91 3.81 17.77
CA LEU A 314 -10.89 4.05 16.33
C LEU A 314 -11.89 3.18 15.55
N PHE A 315 -12.11 1.94 15.98
CA PHE A 315 -12.88 0.97 15.22
C PHE A 315 -14.10 0.41 15.98
N GLY A 316 -14.28 0.82 17.23
CA GLY A 316 -15.35 0.32 18.11
C GLY A 316 -15.03 -1.05 18.69
N ASN A 317 -15.98 -1.58 19.47
CA ASN A 317 -16.01 -3.00 19.80
C ASN A 317 -16.73 -3.72 18.65
N ASP A 318 -16.14 -4.80 18.13
CA ASP A 318 -16.92 -5.74 17.35
C ASP A 318 -17.95 -6.35 18.33
N CYS A 319 -19.23 -6.08 18.11
CA CYS A 319 -20.33 -6.66 18.90
C CYS A 319 -20.40 -8.17 18.69
#